data_AF-A0AAV5UVX2-F1
#
_entry.id   AF-A0AAV5UVX2-F1
#
_cell.length_a   1.000
_cell.length_b   1.000
_cell.length_c   1.000
_cell.angle_alpha   90.00
_cell.angle_beta   90.00
_cell.angle_gamma   90.00
#
_symmetry.space_group_name_H-M   'P 1'
#
loop_
_entity.id
_entity.type
_entity.pdbx_description
1 polymer ?
#
loop_
_entity_poly.entity_id
_entity_poly.type
_entity_poly.pdbx_seq_one_letter_code
_entity_poly.pdbx_strand_id
1 'polypeptide(L)'
;DLVVTTVQFQSETTTVAAVAAETAAFDCDMVDSDFLTERFWLCVVIGGSVSIISIFENFFIFALFLSSRQHRNSYNLYLLLLAFFDVFMGISYIALMSVMVMINFTASYELKRMWASYTVPMLAISHVAMTTSTYLITFAAIERYAITITHRTVEMLQNNRRWFVLTAFAIGLFTKGSTFFELEIVRNPNCTGHVQEFYAAPSSLMSELLYKKYFRFHFRTISTIIAPFFFLLLLTSSLVWRLNKPIREKNGQMLDVQHVKQKKARIRAATRTLVILISTYLMSNFLGVIVSLWEYVDVNALYTRFIYFYVISVDIISFLSIVACALRLPIYLSCQPLLRKEAKQFIARLCGKETVKSRLLRNDSTMDRDNFSASHSLITGPNEKAAV
;
A
#
# COMPACT_ATOMS: atom_id res chain seq x y z
N ASP A 1 11.80 -5.49 -4.12
CA ASP A 1 12.32 -6.76 -4.65
C ASP A 1 12.28 -6.69 -6.15
N LEU A 2 11.12 -6.79 -6.81
CA LEU A 2 11.00 -6.57 -8.26
C LEU A 2 11.69 -5.31 -8.81
N VAL A 3 11.61 -4.15 -8.14
CA VAL A 3 12.31 -2.91 -8.59
C VAL A 3 13.82 -2.95 -8.29
N VAL A 4 14.23 -3.55 -7.17
CA VAL A 4 15.66 -3.78 -6.84
C VAL A 4 16.26 -4.80 -7.80
N THR A 5 15.47 -5.79 -8.18
CA THR A 5 15.82 -6.87 -9.10
C THR A 5 15.79 -6.38 -10.54
N THR A 6 14.91 -5.45 -10.95
CA THR A 6 15.00 -4.77 -12.26
C THR A 6 16.13 -3.76 -12.33
N VAL A 7 16.43 -3.04 -11.24
CA VAL A 7 17.61 -2.17 -11.16
C VAL A 7 18.90 -3.01 -11.17
N GLN A 8 18.93 -4.14 -10.47
CA GLN A 8 19.99 -5.16 -10.59
C GLN A 8 20.03 -5.78 -11.97
N PHE A 9 18.92 -5.96 -12.68
CA PHE A 9 18.91 -6.52 -14.02
C PHE A 9 19.38 -5.49 -15.07
N GLN A 10 19.01 -4.21 -14.94
CA GLN A 10 19.63 -3.15 -15.73
C GLN A 10 21.15 -3.09 -15.48
N SER A 11 21.59 -3.37 -14.24
CA SER A 11 23.01 -3.57 -13.88
C SER A 11 23.61 -4.86 -14.45
N GLU A 12 22.89 -5.98 -14.44
CA GLU A 12 23.39 -7.28 -14.87
C GLU A 12 23.46 -7.36 -16.40
N THR A 13 22.52 -6.73 -17.11
CA THR A 13 22.54 -6.55 -18.56
C THR A 13 23.69 -5.62 -18.97
N THR A 14 23.98 -4.58 -18.18
CA THR A 14 25.19 -3.77 -18.39
C THR A 14 26.47 -4.50 -18.00
N THR A 15 26.48 -5.42 -17.01
CA THR A 15 27.67 -6.22 -16.69
C THR A 15 27.90 -7.40 -17.63
N VAL A 16 26.86 -8.03 -18.18
CA VAL A 16 26.99 -9.07 -19.21
C VAL A 16 27.42 -8.42 -20.54
N ALA A 17 26.92 -7.21 -20.83
CA ALA A 17 27.49 -6.37 -21.89
C ALA A 17 28.94 -5.95 -21.57
N ALA A 18 29.28 -5.63 -20.31
CA ALA A 18 30.65 -5.24 -19.92
C ALA A 18 31.65 -6.41 -19.94
N VAL A 19 31.23 -7.63 -19.60
CA VAL A 19 32.06 -8.85 -19.69
C VAL A 19 32.21 -9.31 -21.15
N ALA A 20 31.23 -9.03 -22.01
CA ALA A 20 31.37 -9.20 -23.47
C ALA A 20 32.18 -8.05 -24.13
N ALA A 21 32.38 -6.93 -23.44
CA ALA A 21 33.04 -5.71 -23.92
C ALA A 21 34.53 -5.59 -23.54
N GLU A 22 35.22 -6.69 -23.22
CA GLU A 22 36.69 -6.67 -23.22
C GLU A 22 37.28 -6.50 -24.64
N THR A 23 36.44 -6.46 -25.69
CA THR A 23 36.88 -6.23 -27.08
C THR A 23 36.05 -5.22 -27.90
N ALA A 24 35.09 -4.50 -27.32
CA ALA A 24 34.23 -3.55 -28.05
C ALA A 24 34.29 -2.14 -27.45
N ALA A 25 34.36 -1.12 -28.30
CA ALA A 25 34.30 0.28 -27.90
C ALA A 25 33.17 0.54 -26.89
N PHE A 26 33.48 1.19 -25.78
CA PHE A 26 32.49 1.57 -24.76
C PHE A 26 31.45 2.50 -25.38
N ASP A 27 30.26 1.99 -25.63
CA ASP A 27 29.14 2.80 -26.09
C ASP A 27 28.44 3.44 -24.87
N CYS A 28 28.91 4.65 -24.54
CA CYS A 28 28.48 5.43 -23.38
C CYS A 28 27.09 6.06 -23.51
N ASP A 29 26.53 6.07 -24.73
CA ASP A 29 25.21 6.61 -25.04
C ASP A 29 24.15 5.52 -25.23
N MET A 30 24.49 4.25 -24.95
CA MET A 30 23.51 3.18 -24.98
C MET A 30 22.39 3.41 -23.98
N VAL A 31 21.17 3.17 -24.45
CA VAL A 31 19.95 3.30 -23.69
C VAL A 31 19.11 2.05 -23.88
N ASP A 32 18.43 1.63 -22.81
CA ASP A 32 17.43 0.55 -22.86
C ASP A 32 16.25 0.98 -23.75
N SER A 33 16.20 0.42 -24.96
CA SER A 33 15.21 0.71 -25.99
C SER A 33 14.07 -0.33 -26.04
N ASP A 34 14.08 -1.32 -25.14
CA ASP A 34 13.11 -2.40 -25.15
C ASP A 34 11.71 -1.90 -24.77
N PHE A 35 10.76 -2.04 -25.72
CA PHE A 35 9.37 -1.57 -25.61
C PHE A 35 9.26 -0.10 -25.17
N LEU A 36 10.25 0.73 -25.53
CA LEU A 36 10.37 2.07 -24.99
C LEU A 36 9.13 2.94 -25.27
N THR A 37 8.54 2.80 -26.45
CA THR A 37 7.32 3.54 -26.83
C THR A 37 6.12 3.11 -26.00
N GLU A 38 5.90 1.81 -25.83
CA GLU A 38 4.80 1.24 -25.05
C GLU A 38 4.95 1.61 -23.57
N ARG A 39 6.17 1.49 -23.03
CA ARG A 39 6.51 1.86 -21.66
C ARG A 39 6.37 3.37 -21.44
N PHE A 40 6.68 4.20 -22.43
CA PHE A 40 6.47 5.64 -22.35
C PHE A 40 4.99 5.97 -22.18
N TRP A 41 4.12 5.43 -23.04
CA TRP A 41 2.67 5.66 -22.91
C TRP A 41 2.11 5.10 -21.59
N LEU A 42 2.53 3.90 -21.19
CA LEU A 42 2.05 3.25 -19.98
C LEU A 42 2.54 3.95 -18.70
N CYS A 43 3.85 4.13 -18.54
CA CYS A 43 4.46 4.57 -17.28
C CYS A 43 4.57 6.08 -17.15
N VAL A 44 4.78 6.81 -18.24
CA VAL A 44 4.93 8.27 -18.22
C VAL A 44 3.57 8.93 -18.36
N VAL A 45 2.86 8.65 -19.45
CA VAL A 45 1.62 9.39 -19.77
C VAL A 45 0.47 8.92 -18.89
N ILE A 46 0.09 7.64 -18.99
CA ILE A 46 -1.07 7.11 -18.26
C ILE A 46 -0.74 6.96 -16.78
N GLY A 47 0.35 6.27 -16.46
CA GLY A 47 0.80 6.02 -15.10
C GLY A 47 1.12 7.31 -14.34
N GLY A 48 1.85 8.25 -14.96
CA GLY A 48 2.13 9.55 -14.37
C GLY A 48 0.86 10.34 -14.07
N SER A 49 -0.10 10.37 -15.00
CA SER A 49 -1.39 11.05 -14.80
C SER A 49 -2.19 10.44 -13.64
N VAL A 50 -2.31 9.09 -13.61
CA VAL A 50 -2.99 8.38 -12.51
C VAL A 50 -2.28 8.63 -11.17
N SER A 51 -0.95 8.67 -11.18
CA SER A 51 -0.17 8.96 -9.97
C SER A 51 -0.43 10.37 -9.44
N ILE A 52 -0.47 11.37 -10.31
CA ILE A 52 -0.81 12.76 -9.93
C ILE A 52 -2.21 12.82 -9.31
N ILE A 53 -3.21 12.19 -9.94
CA ILE A 53 -4.57 12.09 -9.37
C ILE A 53 -4.52 11.42 -7.99
N SER A 54 -3.83 10.30 -7.88
CA SER A 54 -3.69 9.55 -6.62
C SER A 54 -3.07 10.40 -5.51
N ILE A 55 -2.05 11.21 -5.80
CA ILE A 55 -1.42 12.12 -4.84
C ILE A 55 -2.44 13.12 -4.32
N PHE A 56 -3.19 13.79 -5.20
CA PHE A 56 -4.20 14.78 -4.80
C PHE A 56 -5.33 14.15 -3.96
N GLU A 57 -5.85 13.00 -4.39
CA GLU A 57 -6.94 12.31 -3.70
C GLU A 57 -6.51 11.81 -2.30
N ASN A 58 -5.34 11.19 -2.19
CA ASN A 58 -4.83 10.69 -0.93
C ASN A 58 -4.38 11.83 0.00
N PHE A 59 -3.84 12.92 -0.53
CA PHE A 59 -3.56 14.13 0.25
C PHE A 59 -4.86 14.75 0.82
N PHE A 60 -5.93 14.80 0.02
CA PHE A 60 -7.24 15.25 0.48
C PHE A 60 -7.78 14.38 1.63
N ILE A 61 -7.72 13.05 1.48
CA ILE A 61 -8.12 12.12 2.55
C ILE A 61 -7.30 12.34 3.80
N PHE A 62 -5.98 12.48 3.65
CA PHE A 62 -5.07 12.72 4.76
C PHE A 62 -5.41 14.00 5.50
N ALA A 63 -5.61 15.12 4.79
CA ALA A 63 -6.01 16.40 5.36
C ALA A 63 -7.37 16.32 6.09
N LEU A 64 -8.35 15.65 5.50
CA LEU A 64 -9.68 15.44 6.09
C LEU A 64 -9.60 14.69 7.41
N PHE A 65 -8.84 13.58 7.46
CA PHE A 65 -8.71 12.79 8.68
C PHE A 65 -7.81 13.46 9.73
N LEU A 66 -6.80 14.23 9.32
CA LEU A 66 -5.91 14.94 10.23
C LEU A 66 -6.64 16.09 10.96
N SER A 67 -7.56 16.77 10.27
CA SER A 67 -8.35 17.88 10.81
C SER A 67 -9.18 17.51 12.05
N SER A 68 -9.60 16.24 12.17
CA SER A 68 -10.44 15.78 13.28
C SER A 68 -9.67 14.94 14.30
N ARG A 69 -9.65 15.40 15.56
CA ARG A 69 -9.07 14.65 16.69
C ARG A 69 -9.79 13.32 16.96
N GLN A 70 -11.07 13.22 16.59
CA GLN A 70 -11.89 12.01 16.70
C GLN A 70 -11.41 10.89 15.77
N HIS A 71 -11.00 11.24 14.55
CA HIS A 71 -10.60 10.24 13.54
C HIS A 71 -9.28 9.58 13.93
N ARG A 72 -8.37 10.33 14.56
CA ARG A 72 -7.08 9.83 15.07
C ARG A 72 -7.19 8.76 16.17
N ASN A 73 -8.32 8.70 16.88
CA ASN A 73 -8.53 7.73 17.96
C ASN A 73 -9.56 6.64 17.63
N SER A 74 -9.85 6.42 16.33
CA SER A 74 -10.86 5.49 15.85
C SER A 74 -10.33 4.58 14.73
N TYR A 75 -11.21 3.81 14.09
CA TYR A 75 -10.87 2.96 12.93
C TYR A 75 -10.31 3.75 11.73
N ASN A 76 -10.50 5.06 11.71
CA ASN A 76 -9.94 5.94 10.68
C ASN A 76 -8.42 6.14 10.82
N LEU A 77 -7.79 5.73 11.93
CA LEU A 77 -6.33 5.82 12.08
C LEU A 77 -5.58 5.01 11.03
N TYR A 78 -6.02 3.78 10.76
CA TYR A 78 -5.43 2.94 9.72
C TYR A 78 -5.60 3.61 8.34
N LEU A 79 -6.78 4.16 8.06
CA LEU A 79 -7.08 4.82 6.78
C LEU A 79 -6.27 6.11 6.59
N LEU A 80 -6.07 6.88 7.65
CA LEU A 80 -5.23 8.09 7.66
C LEU A 80 -3.78 7.76 7.28
N LEU A 81 -3.20 6.75 7.93
CA LEU A 81 -1.82 6.35 7.66
C LEU A 81 -1.67 5.69 6.29
N LEU A 82 -2.69 4.96 5.84
CA LEU A 82 -2.71 4.40 4.50
C LEU A 82 -2.73 5.50 3.42
N ALA A 83 -3.50 6.58 3.63
CA ALA A 83 -3.50 7.73 2.74
C ALA A 83 -2.16 8.48 2.75
N PHE A 84 -1.51 8.57 3.92
CA PHE A 84 -0.16 9.12 4.01
C PHE A 84 0.85 8.32 3.18
N PHE A 85 0.91 6.99 3.37
CA PHE A 85 1.84 6.15 2.60
C PHE A 85 1.52 6.15 1.10
N ASP A 86 0.26 6.26 0.69
CA ASP A 86 -0.10 6.36 -0.72
C ASP A 86 0.40 7.61 -1.42
N VAL A 87 0.45 8.75 -0.72
CA VAL A 87 1.06 9.96 -1.27
C VAL A 87 2.54 9.69 -1.60
N PHE A 88 3.26 9.03 -0.69
CA PHE A 88 4.65 8.61 -0.97
C PHE A 88 4.73 7.61 -2.11
N MET A 89 3.80 6.66 -2.20
CA MET A 89 3.76 5.69 -3.31
C MET A 89 3.56 6.38 -4.66
N GLY A 90 2.68 7.39 -4.74
CA GLY A 90 2.50 8.17 -5.96
C GLY A 90 3.75 8.96 -6.35
N ILE A 91 4.37 9.65 -5.41
CA ILE A 91 5.64 10.37 -5.65
C ILE A 91 6.73 9.40 -6.11
N SER A 92 6.85 8.25 -5.45
CA SER A 92 7.83 7.22 -5.78
C SER A 92 7.59 6.62 -7.16
N TYR A 93 6.33 6.42 -7.57
CA TYR A 93 6.00 5.93 -8.91
C TYR A 93 6.55 6.86 -10.00
N ILE A 94 6.32 8.17 -9.85
CA ILE A 94 6.83 9.16 -10.80
C ILE A 94 8.36 9.14 -10.81
N ALA A 95 8.98 9.21 -9.63
CA ALA A 95 10.43 9.29 -9.48
C ALA A 95 11.17 8.03 -9.97
N LEU A 96 10.61 6.84 -9.74
CA LEU A 96 11.28 5.56 -10.03
C LEU A 96 10.88 4.98 -11.39
N MET A 97 9.60 5.04 -11.76
CA MET A 97 9.10 4.42 -13.00
C MET A 97 9.05 5.45 -14.14
N SER A 98 8.35 6.56 -13.95
CA SER A 98 8.16 7.54 -15.04
C SER A 98 9.47 8.23 -15.42
N VAL A 99 10.28 8.69 -14.45
CA VAL A 99 11.56 9.34 -14.75
C VAL A 99 12.56 8.38 -15.39
N MET A 100 12.62 7.11 -14.96
CA MET A 100 13.50 6.13 -15.60
C MET A 100 13.17 5.95 -17.09
N VAL A 101 11.89 5.76 -17.43
CA VAL A 101 11.46 5.64 -18.83
C VAL A 101 11.70 6.95 -19.60
N MET A 102 11.52 8.11 -18.96
CA MET A 102 11.82 9.41 -19.56
C MET A 102 13.30 9.60 -19.88
N ILE A 103 14.20 9.15 -19.00
CA ILE A 103 15.66 9.16 -19.23
C ILE A 103 15.96 8.36 -20.49
N ASN A 104 15.39 7.17 -20.60
CA ASN A 104 15.62 6.32 -21.76
C ASN A 104 15.01 6.92 -23.04
N PHE A 105 13.82 7.52 -22.95
CA PHE A 105 13.17 8.15 -24.11
C PHE A 105 13.92 9.38 -24.64
N THR A 106 14.50 10.18 -23.74
CA THR A 106 15.17 11.44 -24.09
C THR A 106 16.69 11.31 -24.25
N ALA A 107 17.27 10.16 -23.88
CA ALA A 107 18.71 9.94 -23.74
C ALA A 107 19.40 11.08 -22.95
N SER A 108 18.72 11.62 -21.92
CA SER A 108 19.19 12.82 -21.22
C SER A 108 20.16 12.49 -20.08
N TYR A 109 21.40 12.95 -20.23
CA TYR A 109 22.43 12.91 -19.18
C TYR A 109 21.99 13.60 -17.88
N GLU A 110 21.48 14.83 -17.99
CA GLU A 110 21.09 15.63 -16.81
C GLU A 110 20.00 14.95 -15.98
N LEU A 111 19.03 14.32 -16.67
CA LEU A 111 17.96 13.59 -16.00
C LEU A 111 18.49 12.32 -15.32
N LYS A 112 19.44 11.62 -15.94
CA LYS A 112 20.14 10.47 -15.33
C LYS A 112 20.93 10.88 -14.09
N ARG A 113 21.65 12.00 -14.14
CA ARG A 113 22.41 12.53 -13.01
C ARG A 113 21.49 12.88 -11.84
N MET A 114 20.35 13.52 -12.10
CA MET A 114 19.35 13.78 -11.06
C MET A 114 18.79 12.48 -10.48
N TRP A 115 18.42 11.51 -11.32
CA TRP A 115 17.94 10.20 -10.89
C TRP A 115 18.92 9.47 -9.98
N ALA A 116 20.21 9.49 -10.31
CA ALA A 116 21.27 8.88 -9.52
C ALA A 116 21.30 9.41 -8.07
N SER A 117 20.97 10.68 -7.84
CA SER A 117 20.99 11.28 -6.49
C SER A 117 19.91 10.76 -5.54
N TYR A 118 18.74 10.37 -6.07
CA TYR A 118 17.57 10.04 -5.24
C TYR A 118 17.07 8.60 -5.39
N THR A 119 17.49 7.86 -6.42
CA THR A 119 16.90 6.55 -6.75
C THR A 119 16.99 5.54 -5.60
N VAL A 120 18.17 5.38 -4.97
CA VAL A 120 18.37 4.44 -3.86
C VAL A 120 17.52 4.78 -2.63
N PRO A 121 17.56 6.01 -2.07
CA PRO A 121 16.72 6.35 -0.92
C PRO A 121 15.23 6.29 -1.25
N MET A 122 14.81 6.74 -2.43
CA MET A 122 13.41 6.68 -2.85
C MET A 122 12.93 5.22 -2.98
N LEU A 123 13.77 4.34 -3.52
CA LEU A 123 13.47 2.92 -3.64
C LEU A 123 13.32 2.25 -2.27
N ALA A 124 14.22 2.52 -1.33
CA ALA A 124 14.11 1.99 0.03
C ALA A 124 12.84 2.49 0.74
N ILE A 125 12.58 3.80 0.70
CA ILE A 125 11.39 4.41 1.32
C ILE A 125 10.10 3.83 0.72
N SER A 126 10.03 3.71 -0.61
CA SER A 126 8.85 3.19 -1.29
C SER A 126 8.55 1.73 -0.91
N HIS A 127 9.56 0.88 -0.79
CA HIS A 127 9.38 -0.51 -0.37
C HIS A 127 8.99 -0.66 1.10
N VAL A 128 9.52 0.19 1.99
CA VAL A 128 9.08 0.26 3.39
C VAL A 128 7.63 0.75 3.47
N ALA A 129 7.27 1.78 2.71
CA ALA A 129 5.91 2.32 2.67
C ALA A 129 4.90 1.31 2.13
N MET A 130 5.24 0.60 1.05
CA MET A 130 4.43 -0.47 0.46
C MET A 130 4.17 -1.58 1.49
N THR A 131 5.22 -2.09 2.13
CA THR A 131 5.11 -3.17 3.11
C THR A 131 4.32 -2.74 4.34
N THR A 132 4.59 -1.53 4.85
CA THR A 132 3.84 -0.96 5.97
C THR A 132 2.35 -0.85 5.62
N SER A 133 2.03 -0.39 4.41
CA SER A 133 0.65 -0.28 3.93
C SER A 133 -0.06 -1.64 3.89
N THR A 134 0.62 -2.68 3.40
CA THR A 134 0.08 -4.05 3.40
C THR A 134 -0.31 -4.50 4.80
N TYR A 135 0.58 -4.34 5.79
CA TYR A 135 0.28 -4.72 7.17
C TYR A 135 -0.79 -3.84 7.82
N LEU A 136 -0.86 -2.54 7.50
CA LEU A 136 -1.95 -1.68 7.96
C LEU A 136 -3.30 -2.16 7.44
N ILE A 137 -3.38 -2.56 6.17
CA ILE A 137 -4.58 -3.17 5.58
C ILE A 137 -4.91 -4.48 6.29
N THR A 138 -3.91 -5.32 6.56
CA THR A 138 -4.08 -6.58 7.30
C THR A 138 -4.63 -6.36 8.71
N PHE A 139 -4.06 -5.43 9.48
CA PHE A 139 -4.55 -5.12 10.82
C PHE A 139 -5.96 -4.52 10.79
N ALA A 140 -6.26 -3.67 9.81
CA ALA A 140 -7.62 -3.16 9.60
C ALA A 140 -8.61 -4.29 9.27
N ALA A 141 -8.20 -5.28 8.47
CA ALA A 141 -9.00 -6.47 8.14
C ALA A 141 -9.25 -7.35 9.37
N ILE A 142 -8.22 -7.61 10.19
CA ILE A 142 -8.34 -8.37 11.45
C ILE A 142 -9.30 -7.67 12.41
N GLU A 143 -9.14 -6.36 12.62
CA GLU A 143 -10.02 -5.60 13.51
C GLU A 143 -11.46 -5.68 13.04
N ARG A 144 -11.68 -5.53 11.73
CA ARG A 144 -13.03 -5.58 11.14
C ARG A 144 -13.63 -6.98 11.19
N TYR A 145 -12.82 -8.01 11.03
CA TYR A 145 -13.24 -9.38 11.25
C TYR A 145 -13.68 -9.59 12.70
N ALA A 146 -12.85 -9.20 13.68
CA ALA A 146 -13.17 -9.30 15.10
C ALA A 146 -14.46 -8.56 15.48
N ILE A 147 -14.69 -7.36 14.95
CA ILE A 147 -15.93 -6.59 15.13
C ILE A 147 -17.14 -7.34 14.55
N THR A 148 -16.98 -7.95 13.37
CA THR A 148 -18.06 -8.66 12.68
C THR A 148 -18.47 -9.93 13.43
N ILE A 149 -17.51 -10.65 14.04
CA ILE A 149 -17.77 -11.84 14.85
C ILE A 149 -18.08 -11.52 16.33
N THR A 150 -18.01 -10.24 16.73
CA THR A 150 -18.19 -9.78 18.13
C THR A 150 -17.27 -10.54 19.10
N HIS A 151 -16.00 -10.67 18.75
CA HIS A 151 -15.03 -11.39 19.58
C HIS A 151 -14.55 -10.52 20.76
N ARG A 152 -14.21 -11.15 21.90
CA ARG A 152 -13.70 -10.45 23.09
C ARG A 152 -12.43 -9.64 22.83
N THR A 153 -11.69 -9.96 21.77
CA THR A 153 -10.46 -9.25 21.39
C THR A 153 -10.69 -7.85 20.79
N VAL A 154 -11.94 -7.48 20.46
CA VAL A 154 -12.24 -6.15 19.88
C VAL A 154 -11.76 -5.03 20.79
N GLU A 155 -12.04 -5.10 22.09
CA GLU A 155 -11.63 -4.07 23.05
C GLU A 155 -10.10 -3.93 23.12
N MET A 156 -9.38 -5.06 23.15
CA MET A 156 -7.92 -5.08 23.13
C MET A 156 -7.35 -4.44 21.84
N LEU A 157 -7.89 -4.83 20.68
CA LEU A 157 -7.44 -4.28 19.39
C LEU A 157 -7.72 -2.77 19.29
N GLN A 158 -8.86 -2.32 19.80
CA GLN A 158 -9.25 -0.91 19.73
C GLN A 158 -8.46 -0.02 20.69
N ASN A 159 -8.08 -0.55 21.86
CA ASN A 159 -7.28 0.21 22.83
C ASN A 159 -5.80 0.30 22.41
N ASN A 160 -5.26 -0.76 21.79
CA ASN A 160 -3.85 -0.86 21.42
C ASN A 160 -3.55 -0.52 19.94
N ARG A 161 -4.44 0.18 19.22
CA ARG A 161 -4.28 0.48 17.77
C ARG A 161 -2.92 1.10 17.41
N ARG A 162 -2.41 2.01 18.26
CA ARG A 162 -1.12 2.68 18.02
C ARG A 162 0.04 1.69 18.00
N TRP A 163 -0.01 0.68 18.86
CA TRP A 163 0.99 -0.39 18.87
C TRP A 163 0.93 -1.22 17.58
N PHE A 164 -0.26 -1.61 17.11
CA PHE A 164 -0.38 -2.33 15.83
C PHE A 164 0.17 -1.54 14.64
N VAL A 165 -0.08 -0.22 14.61
CA VAL A 165 0.52 0.68 13.62
C VAL A 165 2.03 0.71 13.72
N LEU A 166 2.59 0.87 14.93
CA LEU A 166 4.04 0.90 15.15
C LEU A 166 4.67 -0.44 14.74
N THR A 167 4.03 -1.56 15.05
CA THR A 167 4.47 -2.88 14.62
C THR A 167 4.43 -3.02 13.10
N ALA A 168 3.39 -2.53 12.42
CA ALA A 168 3.35 -2.54 10.95
C ALA A 168 4.55 -1.80 10.33
N PHE A 169 4.85 -0.61 10.86
CA PHE A 169 5.99 0.18 10.42
C PHE A 169 7.33 -0.50 10.76
N ALA A 170 7.47 -1.05 11.97
CA ALA A 170 8.67 -1.77 12.40
C ALA A 170 8.94 -2.99 11.51
N ILE A 171 7.90 -3.76 11.13
CA ILE A 171 8.03 -4.88 10.20
C ILE A 171 8.47 -4.36 8.82
N GLY A 172 7.86 -3.29 8.31
CA GLY A 172 8.25 -2.68 7.05
C GLY A 172 9.72 -2.25 7.03
N LEU A 173 10.17 -1.59 8.10
CA LEU A 173 11.55 -1.12 8.24
C LEU A 173 12.53 -2.30 8.39
N PHE A 174 12.21 -3.30 9.21
CA PHE A 174 13.08 -4.46 9.43
C PHE A 174 13.23 -5.32 8.17
N THR A 175 12.15 -5.52 7.43
CA THR A 175 12.15 -6.41 6.25
C THR A 175 12.67 -5.73 4.99
N LYS A 176 12.45 -4.43 4.82
CA LYS A 176 12.79 -3.69 3.59
C LYS A 176 13.79 -2.56 3.77
N GLY A 177 14.08 -2.13 5.00
CA GLY A 177 15.08 -1.08 5.26
C GLY A 177 16.48 -1.47 4.77
N SER A 178 16.79 -2.78 4.76
CA SER A 178 18.03 -3.31 4.20
C SER A 178 18.24 -2.95 2.72
N THR A 179 17.16 -2.72 1.96
CA THR A 179 17.21 -2.34 0.54
C THR A 179 18.10 -1.13 0.28
N PHE A 180 18.17 -0.19 1.23
CA PHE A 180 19.04 0.97 1.12
C PHE A 180 20.53 0.59 1.03
N PHE A 181 20.93 -0.50 1.68
CA PHE A 181 22.31 -0.99 1.69
C PHE A 181 22.59 -2.04 0.60
N GLU A 182 21.54 -2.51 -0.08
CA GLU A 182 21.65 -3.54 -1.14
C GLU A 182 22.10 -2.97 -2.49
N LEU A 183 21.89 -1.67 -2.69
CA LEU A 183 22.16 -0.97 -3.94
C LEU A 183 23.08 0.22 -3.70
N GLU A 184 24.04 0.38 -4.60
CA GLU A 184 24.92 1.54 -4.64
C GLU A 184 24.92 2.16 -6.03
N ILE A 185 25.19 3.47 -6.10
CA ILE A 185 25.33 4.17 -7.37
C ILE A 185 26.82 4.23 -7.70
N VAL A 186 27.19 3.58 -8.79
CA VAL A 186 28.55 3.52 -9.28
C VAL A 186 28.70 4.51 -10.43
N ARG A 187 29.85 5.17 -10.45
CA ARG A 187 30.23 6.13 -11.49
C ARG A 187 31.23 5.46 -12.44
N ASN A 188 30.92 5.46 -13.73
CA ASN A 188 31.86 5.03 -14.77
C ASN A 188 32.71 6.22 -15.23
N PRO A 189 34.02 6.27 -14.92
CA PRO A 189 34.87 7.38 -15.35
C PRO A 189 35.02 7.47 -16.87
N ASN A 190 34.88 6.35 -17.59
CA ASN A 190 35.04 6.30 -19.05
C ASN A 190 33.87 6.95 -19.81
N CYS A 191 32.73 7.14 -19.15
CA CYS A 191 31.52 7.70 -19.76
C CYS A 191 31.13 9.06 -19.15
N THR A 192 32.12 9.85 -18.72
CA THR A 192 31.88 11.16 -18.10
C THR A 192 31.10 12.08 -19.05
N GLY A 193 29.96 12.62 -18.60
CA GLY A 193 29.10 13.49 -19.42
C GLY A 193 28.11 12.75 -20.34
N HIS A 194 28.07 11.42 -20.29
CA HIS A 194 27.17 10.58 -21.08
C HIS A 194 26.15 9.84 -20.19
N VAL A 195 25.12 9.26 -20.80
CA VAL A 195 23.99 8.62 -20.06
C VAL A 195 24.44 7.47 -19.17
N GLN A 196 25.50 6.74 -19.56
CA GLN A 196 26.06 5.64 -18.77
C GLN A 196 27.11 6.08 -17.73
N GLU A 197 27.25 7.38 -17.44
CA GLU A 197 28.13 7.84 -16.35
C GLU A 197 27.70 7.25 -15.00
N PHE A 198 26.40 7.17 -14.73
CA PHE A 198 25.85 6.69 -13.47
C PHE A 198 24.96 5.48 -13.69
N TYR A 199 25.26 4.39 -12.99
CA TYR A 199 24.44 3.19 -12.96
C TYR A 199 24.31 2.66 -11.54
N ALA A 200 23.21 1.97 -11.27
CA ALA A 200 23.01 1.33 -9.97
C ALA A 200 23.59 -0.08 -10.04
N ALA A 201 24.38 -0.48 -9.04
CA ALA A 201 25.00 -1.78 -8.94
C ALA A 201 24.67 -2.44 -7.59
N PRO A 202 24.71 -3.79 -7.50
CA PRO A 202 24.58 -4.48 -6.23
C PRO A 202 25.77 -4.19 -5.32
N SER A 203 25.49 -3.87 -4.05
CA SER A 203 26.52 -3.63 -3.03
C SER A 203 27.17 -4.92 -2.53
N SER A 204 28.30 -4.80 -1.83
CA SER A 204 29.02 -5.90 -1.16
C SER A 204 28.13 -6.77 -0.26
N LEU A 205 27.10 -6.20 0.38
CA LEU A 205 26.11 -6.95 1.16
C LEU A 205 25.39 -8.02 0.34
N MET A 206 25.24 -7.81 -0.96
CA MET A 206 24.60 -8.76 -1.87
C MET A 206 25.50 -9.93 -2.27
N SER A 207 26.81 -9.80 -2.07
CA SER A 207 27.79 -10.86 -2.36
C SER A 207 27.82 -11.95 -1.29
N GLU A 208 27.33 -11.63 -0.08
CA GLU A 208 27.21 -12.55 1.04
C GLU A 208 26.14 -13.63 0.78
N LEU A 209 26.57 -14.90 0.68
CA LEU A 209 25.71 -16.03 0.33
C LEU A 209 24.58 -16.24 1.35
N LEU A 210 24.86 -16.08 2.64
CA LEU A 210 23.88 -16.25 3.71
C LEU A 210 22.80 -15.15 3.65
N TYR A 211 23.21 -13.91 3.38
CA TYR A 211 22.29 -12.78 3.24
C TYR A 211 21.36 -12.97 2.05
N LYS A 212 21.94 -13.28 0.88
CA LYS A 212 21.20 -13.50 -0.37
C LYS A 212 20.19 -14.64 -0.25
N LYS A 213 20.59 -15.77 0.34
CA LYS A 213 19.75 -16.98 0.41
C LYS A 213 18.72 -16.94 1.55
N TYR A 214 19.11 -16.65 2.78
CA TYR A 214 18.20 -16.79 3.92
C TYR A 214 17.37 -15.54 4.18
N PHE A 215 18.02 -14.37 4.22
CA PHE A 215 17.34 -13.12 4.55
C PHE A 215 16.52 -12.60 3.37
N ARG A 216 17.18 -12.40 2.23
CA ARG A 216 16.55 -11.81 1.04
C ARG A 216 15.54 -12.77 0.39
N PHE A 217 15.93 -14.02 0.15
CA PHE A 217 15.12 -14.92 -0.68
C PHE A 217 14.00 -15.62 0.11
N HIS A 218 14.30 -16.21 1.28
CA HIS A 218 13.28 -16.89 2.08
C HIS A 218 12.51 -15.92 2.98
N PHE A 219 13.19 -15.27 3.92
CA PHE A 219 12.52 -14.49 4.96
C PHE A 219 11.73 -13.30 4.39
N ARG A 220 12.34 -12.47 3.54
CA ARG A 220 11.71 -11.27 2.98
C ARG A 220 10.55 -11.61 2.06
N THR A 221 10.69 -12.60 1.17
CA THR A 221 9.60 -13.02 0.26
C THR A 221 8.41 -13.59 1.02
N ILE A 222 8.66 -14.48 1.99
CA ILE A 222 7.60 -15.08 2.79
C ILE A 222 6.88 -14.01 3.61
N SER A 223 7.63 -13.15 4.31
CA SER A 223 7.05 -12.14 5.21
C SER A 223 6.35 -11.02 4.47
N THR A 224 6.88 -10.53 3.35
CA THR A 224 6.36 -9.31 2.70
C THR A 224 5.42 -9.55 1.53
N ILE A 225 5.42 -10.76 0.96
CA ILE A 225 4.61 -11.09 -0.23
C ILE A 225 3.62 -12.22 0.09
N ILE A 226 4.12 -13.42 0.41
CA ILE A 226 3.30 -14.63 0.51
C ILE A 226 2.35 -14.54 1.71
N ALA A 227 2.89 -14.39 2.92
CA ALA A 227 2.10 -14.40 4.15
C ALA A 227 0.98 -13.35 4.16
N PRO A 228 1.23 -12.05 3.90
CA PRO A 228 0.18 -11.05 3.94
C PRO A 228 -0.86 -11.25 2.85
N PHE A 229 -0.48 -11.67 1.64
CA PHE A 229 -1.42 -11.90 0.54
C PHE A 229 -2.42 -13.02 0.87
N PHE A 230 -1.94 -14.21 1.22
CA PHE A 230 -2.82 -15.34 1.52
C PHE A 230 -3.62 -15.10 2.79
N PHE A 231 -3.03 -14.48 3.80
CA PHE A 231 -3.75 -14.13 5.02
C PHE A 231 -4.87 -13.12 4.76
N LEU A 232 -4.61 -12.07 3.97
CA LEU A 232 -5.64 -11.12 3.53
C LEU A 232 -6.74 -11.81 2.73
N LEU A 233 -6.38 -12.68 1.78
CA LEU A 233 -7.32 -13.44 0.95
C LEU A 233 -8.28 -14.30 1.80
N LEU A 234 -7.75 -15.01 2.80
CA LEU A 234 -8.55 -15.81 3.72
C LEU A 234 -9.47 -14.94 4.58
N LEU A 235 -8.97 -13.81 5.09
CA LEU A 235 -9.78 -12.87 5.88
C LEU A 235 -10.89 -12.25 5.05
N THR A 236 -10.61 -11.79 3.83
CA THR A 236 -11.64 -11.21 2.95
C THR A 236 -12.70 -12.22 2.56
N SER A 237 -12.29 -13.45 2.25
CA SER A 237 -13.21 -14.54 1.93
C SER A 237 -14.13 -14.83 3.13
N SER A 238 -13.55 -14.87 4.33
CA SER A 238 -14.29 -15.04 5.58
C SER A 238 -15.25 -13.89 5.88
N LEU A 239 -14.85 -12.65 5.61
CA LEU A 239 -15.70 -11.45 5.77
C LEU A 239 -16.90 -11.48 4.81
N VAL A 240 -16.68 -11.79 3.53
CA VAL A 240 -17.74 -11.90 2.53
C VAL A 240 -18.74 -12.99 2.92
N TRP A 241 -18.24 -14.17 3.31
CA TRP A 241 -19.09 -15.27 3.76
C TRP A 241 -19.95 -14.89 4.96
N ARG A 242 -19.37 -14.20 5.96
CA ARG A 242 -20.12 -13.71 7.14
C ARG A 242 -21.14 -12.63 6.79
N LEU A 243 -20.82 -11.73 5.84
CA LEU A 243 -21.72 -10.68 5.38
C LEU A 243 -22.94 -11.22 4.64
N ASN A 244 -22.76 -12.31 3.89
CA ASN A 244 -23.83 -12.96 3.12
C ASN A 244 -24.73 -13.87 3.98
N LYS A 245 -24.41 -14.10 5.25
CA LYS A 245 -25.24 -14.93 6.13
C LYS A 245 -26.59 -14.23 6.40
N PRO A 246 -27.74 -14.85 6.08
CA PRO A 246 -29.04 -14.23 6.25
C PRO A 246 -29.33 -13.94 7.72
N ILE A 247 -29.93 -12.77 7.98
CA ILE A 247 -30.33 -12.38 9.34
C ILE A 247 -31.50 -13.26 9.75
N ARG A 248 -31.28 -14.12 10.74
CA ARG A 248 -32.37 -14.87 11.38
C ARG A 248 -33.08 -13.89 12.31
N GLU A 249 -34.26 -13.41 11.92
CA GLU A 249 -35.07 -12.54 12.77
C GLU A 249 -35.52 -13.34 14.01
N LYS A 250 -35.14 -12.87 15.20
CA LYS A 250 -35.79 -13.28 16.45
C LYS A 250 -36.87 -12.26 16.75
N ASN A 251 -38.13 -12.69 16.75
CA ASN A 251 -39.30 -11.90 17.11
C ASN A 251 -39.16 -11.36 18.54
N GLY A 252 -39.48 -10.08 18.79
CA GLY A 252 -39.89 -9.70 20.16
C GLY A 252 -39.76 -8.25 20.66
N GLN A 253 -38.88 -7.37 20.15
CA GLN A 253 -38.70 -6.04 20.79
C GLN A 253 -38.40 -4.91 19.79
N MET A 254 -39.42 -4.20 19.28
CA MET A 254 -39.31 -3.32 18.10
C MET A 254 -38.39 -2.09 18.24
N LEU A 255 -38.30 -1.44 19.41
CA LEU A 255 -37.60 -0.16 19.54
C LEU A 255 -36.07 -0.30 19.68
N ASP A 256 -35.59 -1.20 20.55
CA ASP A 256 -34.16 -1.52 20.68
C ASP A 256 -33.64 -2.23 19.40
N VAL A 257 -34.49 -3.06 18.78
CA VAL A 257 -34.18 -3.70 17.49
C VAL A 257 -33.95 -2.68 16.38
N GLN A 258 -34.60 -1.51 16.36
CA GLN A 258 -34.40 -0.49 15.34
C GLN A 258 -33.01 0.16 15.43
N HIS A 259 -32.59 0.57 16.64
CA HIS A 259 -31.25 1.11 16.90
C HIS A 259 -30.15 0.06 16.63
N VAL A 260 -30.37 -1.19 17.05
CA VAL A 260 -29.46 -2.31 16.77
C VAL A 260 -29.41 -2.64 15.26
N LYS A 261 -30.54 -2.59 14.53
CA LYS A 261 -30.61 -2.79 13.07
C LYS A 261 -29.84 -1.69 12.34
N GLN A 262 -30.00 -0.42 12.73
CA GLN A 262 -29.25 0.71 12.15
C GLN A 262 -27.75 0.61 12.42
N LYS A 263 -27.33 0.29 13.65
CA LYS A 263 -25.93 0.05 14.02
C LYS A 263 -25.31 -1.09 13.21
N LYS A 264 -26.02 -2.22 13.07
CA LYS A 264 -25.58 -3.36 12.23
C LYS A 264 -25.51 -3.01 10.74
N ALA A 265 -26.46 -2.22 10.22
CA ALA A 265 -26.44 -1.75 8.83
C ALA A 265 -25.21 -0.87 8.55
N ARG A 266 -24.87 0.04 9.48
CA ARG A 266 -23.66 0.88 9.40
C ARG A 266 -22.38 0.05 9.43
N ILE A 267 -22.30 -0.96 10.31
CA ILE A 267 -21.17 -1.89 10.36
C ILE A 267 -21.04 -2.64 9.03
N ARG A 268 -22.13 -3.17 8.47
CA ARG A 268 -22.10 -3.88 7.18
C ARG A 268 -21.64 -2.99 6.02
N ALA A 269 -22.09 -1.74 5.95
CA ALA A 269 -21.64 -0.79 4.92
C ALA A 269 -20.13 -0.51 5.02
N ALA A 270 -19.62 -0.32 6.25
CA ALA A 270 -18.19 -0.15 6.49
C ALA A 270 -17.39 -1.42 6.14
N THR A 271 -17.87 -2.61 6.51
CA THR A 271 -17.23 -3.88 6.15
C THR A 271 -17.23 -4.12 4.64
N ARG A 272 -18.32 -3.80 3.93
CA ARG A 272 -18.36 -3.88 2.45
C ARG A 272 -17.32 -2.97 1.80
N THR A 273 -17.17 -1.74 2.32
CA THR A 273 -16.13 -0.82 1.83
C THR A 273 -14.74 -1.42 2.01
N LEU A 274 -14.45 -1.95 3.20
CA LEU A 274 -13.15 -2.56 3.50
C LEU A 274 -12.89 -3.78 2.61
N VAL A 275 -13.89 -4.64 2.41
CA VAL A 275 -13.78 -5.80 1.51
C VAL A 275 -13.43 -5.35 0.10
N ILE A 276 -14.11 -4.33 -0.45
CA ILE A 276 -13.79 -3.81 -1.79
C ILE A 276 -12.35 -3.30 -1.83
N LEU A 277 -11.90 -2.52 -0.84
CA LEU A 277 -10.52 -2.01 -0.78
C LEU A 277 -9.49 -3.14 -0.76
N ILE A 278 -9.69 -4.16 0.09
CA ILE A 278 -8.76 -5.29 0.17
C ILE A 278 -8.81 -6.11 -1.12
N SER A 279 -9.98 -6.32 -1.72
CA SER A 279 -10.09 -7.02 -3.01
C SER A 279 -9.35 -6.27 -4.12
N THR A 280 -9.45 -4.94 -4.19
CA THR A 280 -8.68 -4.13 -5.15
C THR A 280 -7.17 -4.22 -4.89
N TYR A 281 -6.75 -4.25 -3.63
CA TYR A 281 -5.35 -4.49 -3.26
C TYR A 281 -4.87 -5.89 -3.70
N LEU A 282 -5.64 -6.95 -3.42
CA LEU A 282 -5.29 -8.32 -3.82
C LEU A 282 -5.21 -8.45 -5.35
N MET A 283 -6.16 -7.85 -6.07
CA MET A 283 -6.17 -7.87 -7.53
C MET A 283 -4.93 -7.17 -8.12
N SER A 284 -4.58 -6.00 -7.60
CA SER A 284 -3.40 -5.25 -8.07
C SER A 284 -2.07 -5.95 -7.77
N ASN A 285 -2.01 -6.76 -6.71
CA ASN A 285 -0.80 -7.47 -6.29
C ASN A 285 -0.73 -8.92 -6.77
N PHE A 286 -1.78 -9.47 -7.37
CA PHE A 286 -1.83 -10.89 -7.76
C PHE A 286 -0.72 -11.25 -8.76
N LEU A 287 -0.52 -10.42 -9.78
CA LEU A 287 0.59 -10.62 -10.73
C LEU A 287 1.95 -10.54 -10.03
N GLY A 288 2.10 -9.65 -9.05
CA GLY A 288 3.31 -9.55 -8.24
C GLY A 288 3.62 -10.82 -7.46
N VAL A 289 2.60 -11.48 -6.91
CA VAL A 289 2.76 -12.78 -6.24
C VAL A 289 3.19 -13.85 -7.24
N ILE A 290 2.60 -13.90 -8.44
CA ILE A 290 3.00 -14.87 -9.48
C ILE A 290 4.47 -14.69 -9.85
N VAL A 291 4.90 -13.47 -10.16
CA VAL A 291 6.30 -13.21 -10.55
C VAL A 291 7.25 -13.52 -9.40
N SER A 292 6.88 -13.19 -8.16
CA SER A 292 7.71 -13.48 -6.98
C SER A 292 7.81 -14.98 -6.69
N LEU A 293 6.73 -15.74 -6.89
CA LEU A 293 6.76 -17.20 -6.78
C LEU A 293 7.61 -17.82 -7.90
N TRP A 294 7.58 -17.25 -9.11
CA TRP A 294 8.43 -17.70 -10.19
C TRP A 294 9.91 -17.41 -9.88
N GLU A 295 10.24 -16.20 -9.42
CA GLU A 295 11.59 -15.85 -8.95
C GLU A 295 12.06 -16.80 -7.84
N TYR A 296 11.14 -17.27 -7.00
CA TYR A 296 11.42 -18.25 -5.95
C TYR A 296 11.67 -19.68 -6.47
N VAL A 297 11.06 -20.08 -7.58
CA VAL A 297 11.22 -21.43 -8.13
C VAL A 297 12.41 -21.51 -9.09
N ASP A 298 12.50 -20.57 -10.03
CA ASP A 298 13.51 -20.57 -11.07
C ASP A 298 13.83 -19.15 -11.54
N VAL A 299 14.81 -18.56 -10.87
CA VAL A 299 15.35 -17.25 -11.18
C VAL A 299 16.07 -17.22 -12.54
N ASN A 300 16.69 -18.32 -12.94
CA ASN A 300 17.53 -18.38 -14.15
C ASN A 300 16.67 -18.41 -15.41
N ALA A 301 15.59 -19.20 -15.43
CA ALA A 301 14.66 -19.25 -16.56
C ALA A 301 13.97 -17.89 -16.78
N LEU A 302 13.64 -17.17 -15.70
CA LEU A 302 12.99 -15.88 -15.79
C LEU A 302 13.88 -14.83 -16.48
N TYR A 303 15.18 -14.81 -16.17
CA TYR A 303 16.12 -13.85 -16.75
C TYR A 303 16.65 -14.23 -18.12
N THR A 304 16.87 -15.52 -18.40
CA THR A 304 17.48 -15.94 -19.66
C THR A 304 16.46 -16.11 -20.79
N ARG A 305 15.24 -16.56 -20.46
CA ARG A 305 14.23 -16.92 -21.46
C ARG A 305 13.02 -15.98 -21.50
N PHE A 306 12.68 -15.34 -20.38
CA PHE A 306 11.45 -14.58 -20.22
C PHE A 306 11.65 -13.13 -19.77
N ILE A 307 12.78 -12.52 -20.14
CA ILE A 307 13.12 -11.19 -19.65
C ILE A 307 12.09 -10.13 -20.02
N TYR A 308 11.57 -10.16 -21.26
CA TYR A 308 10.55 -9.21 -21.71
C TYR A 308 9.25 -9.33 -20.89
N PHE A 309 8.84 -10.56 -20.58
CA PHE A 309 7.68 -10.79 -19.71
C PHE A 309 7.93 -10.23 -18.30
N TYR A 310 9.15 -10.39 -17.78
CA TYR A 310 9.53 -9.86 -16.47
C TYR A 310 9.47 -8.33 -16.42
N VAL A 311 10.10 -7.64 -17.37
CA VAL A 311 10.13 -6.17 -17.43
C VAL A 311 8.71 -5.60 -17.55
N ILE A 312 7.91 -6.10 -18.48
CA ILE A 312 6.51 -5.66 -18.66
C ILE A 312 5.68 -5.96 -17.42
N SER A 313 5.87 -7.11 -16.78
CA SER A 313 5.14 -7.45 -15.55
C SER A 313 5.46 -6.47 -14.43
N VAL A 314 6.72 -6.05 -14.25
CA VAL A 314 7.11 -5.08 -13.22
C VAL A 314 6.42 -3.73 -13.45
N ASP A 315 6.36 -3.27 -14.70
CA ASP A 315 5.67 -2.04 -15.08
C ASP A 315 4.17 -2.15 -14.81
N ILE A 316 3.54 -3.26 -15.20
CA ILE A 316 2.10 -3.53 -14.96
C ILE A 316 1.81 -3.61 -13.45
N ILE A 317 2.62 -4.32 -12.66
CA ILE A 317 2.44 -4.43 -11.20
C ILE A 317 2.50 -3.04 -10.56
N SER A 318 3.47 -2.23 -10.95
CA SER A 318 3.64 -0.87 -10.44
C SER A 318 2.45 0.02 -10.84
N PHE A 319 2.00 -0.09 -12.09
CA PHE A 319 0.83 0.62 -12.59
C PHE A 319 -0.47 0.21 -11.88
N LEU A 320 -0.74 -1.08 -11.73
CA LEU A 320 -1.92 -1.59 -11.02
C LEU A 320 -1.93 -1.16 -9.55
N SER A 321 -0.75 -1.11 -8.92
CA SER A 321 -0.60 -0.64 -7.54
C SER A 321 -1.01 0.83 -7.42
N ILE A 322 -0.60 1.71 -8.35
CA ILE A 322 -0.98 3.12 -8.29
C ILE A 322 -2.47 3.33 -8.64
N VAL A 323 -3.02 2.55 -9.58
CA VAL A 323 -4.46 2.54 -9.86
C VAL A 323 -5.26 2.16 -8.61
N ALA A 324 -4.83 1.13 -7.88
CA ALA A 324 -5.48 0.74 -6.63
C ALA A 324 -5.42 1.85 -5.56
N CYS A 325 -4.34 2.63 -5.52
CA CYS A 325 -4.21 3.80 -4.63
C CYS A 325 -5.15 4.94 -5.03
N ALA A 326 -5.29 5.25 -6.33
CA ALA A 326 -6.24 6.24 -6.84
C ALA A 326 -7.70 5.83 -6.56
N LEU A 327 -8.05 4.55 -6.71
CA LEU A 327 -9.42 4.08 -6.48
C LEU A 327 -9.90 4.21 -5.02
N ARG A 328 -9.00 4.48 -4.06
CA ARG A 328 -9.38 4.55 -2.64
C ARG A 328 -10.41 5.62 -2.34
N LEU A 329 -10.19 6.86 -2.78
CA LEU A 329 -11.15 7.94 -2.54
C LEU A 329 -12.53 7.64 -3.18
N PRO A 330 -12.61 7.25 -4.47
CA PRO A 330 -13.86 6.79 -5.08
C PRO A 330 -14.56 5.69 -4.28
N ILE A 331 -13.83 4.67 -3.80
CA ILE A 331 -14.39 3.57 -3.02
C ILE A 331 -14.94 4.07 -1.67
N TYR A 332 -14.19 4.92 -0.96
CA TYR A 332 -14.63 5.48 0.30
C TYR A 332 -15.89 6.34 0.14
N LEU A 333 -15.92 7.24 -0.85
CA LEU A 333 -17.06 8.11 -1.10
C LEU A 333 -18.30 7.32 -1.55
N SER A 334 -18.11 6.27 -2.34
CA SER A 334 -19.19 5.41 -2.84
C SER A 334 -19.83 4.59 -1.73
N CYS A 335 -19.01 3.99 -0.85
CA CYS A 335 -19.49 2.98 0.10
C CYS A 335 -19.70 3.50 1.53
N GLN A 336 -19.14 4.66 1.91
CA GLN A 336 -19.30 5.26 3.26
C GLN A 336 -20.11 6.56 3.21
N PRO A 337 -21.43 6.53 3.53
CA PRO A 337 -22.27 7.73 3.48
C PRO A 337 -21.87 8.79 4.51
N LEU A 338 -21.25 8.39 5.63
CA LEU A 338 -20.76 9.31 6.65
C LEU A 338 -19.56 10.12 6.16
N LEU A 339 -18.56 9.43 5.58
CA LEU A 339 -17.38 10.09 5.04
C LEU A 339 -17.74 11.02 3.88
N ARG A 340 -18.74 10.64 3.05
CA ARG A 340 -19.26 11.52 2.00
C ARG A 340 -19.83 12.83 2.56
N LYS A 341 -20.55 12.79 3.70
CA LYS A 341 -21.08 13.99 4.35
C LYS A 341 -19.96 14.86 4.92
N GLU A 342 -18.99 14.24 5.59
CA GLU A 342 -17.81 14.93 6.14
C GLU A 342 -16.96 15.58 5.04
N ALA A 343 -16.71 14.88 3.93
CA ALA A 343 -15.99 15.41 2.77
C ALA A 343 -16.70 16.62 2.15
N LYS A 344 -18.02 16.56 1.95
CA LYS A 344 -18.81 17.70 1.46
C LYS A 344 -18.72 18.90 2.41
N GLN A 345 -18.75 18.67 3.72
CA GLN A 345 -18.61 19.73 4.72
C GLN A 345 -17.20 20.34 4.72
N PHE A 346 -16.16 19.50 4.58
CA PHE A 346 -14.79 19.97 4.50
C PHE A 346 -14.56 20.83 3.25
N ILE A 347 -15.07 20.41 2.09
CA ILE A 347 -15.04 21.19 0.86
C ILE A 347 -15.82 22.50 1.02
N ALA A 348 -17.02 22.48 1.61
CA ALA A 348 -17.79 23.70 1.86
C ALA A 348 -17.04 24.71 2.75
N ARG A 349 -16.30 24.23 3.75
CA ARG A 349 -15.42 25.07 4.59
C ARG A 349 -14.26 25.66 3.79
N LEU A 350 -13.60 24.85 2.95
CA LEU A 350 -12.52 25.33 2.08
C LEU A 350 -13.01 26.37 1.07
N CYS A 351 -14.25 26.24 0.58
CA CYS A 351 -14.89 27.19 -0.32
C CYS A 351 -15.54 28.40 0.40
N GLY A 352 -15.31 28.60 1.70
CA GLY A 352 -15.81 29.77 2.44
C GLY A 352 -17.33 29.79 2.70
N LYS A 353 -18.04 28.67 2.48
CA LYS A 353 -19.47 28.55 2.77
C LYS A 353 -19.66 28.04 4.19
N GLU A 354 -19.54 28.92 5.19
CA GLU A 354 -19.87 28.57 6.57
C GLU A 354 -21.38 28.33 6.73
N THR A 355 -21.78 27.07 6.88
CA THR A 355 -23.09 26.76 7.46
C THR A 355 -22.90 26.49 8.96
N VAL A 356 -23.52 27.31 9.80
CA VAL A 356 -23.53 27.36 11.28
C VAL A 356 -23.94 26.02 11.97
N LYS A 357 -24.15 24.94 11.23
CA LYS A 357 -24.53 23.61 11.71
C LYS A 357 -23.40 22.83 12.40
N SER A 358 -22.33 23.51 12.83
CA SER A 358 -21.08 22.93 13.34
C SER A 358 -21.14 22.49 14.80
N ARG A 359 -22.11 22.96 15.61
CA ARG A 359 -22.27 22.55 17.03
C ARG A 359 -23.29 21.42 17.24
N LEU A 360 -24.35 21.35 16.42
CA LEU A 360 -25.41 20.37 16.62
C LEU A 360 -25.00 18.92 16.28
N LEU A 361 -24.24 18.70 15.19
CA LEU A 361 -23.80 17.35 14.81
C LEU A 361 -22.65 16.81 15.69
N ARG A 362 -21.87 17.71 16.31
CA ARG A 362 -20.84 17.32 17.28
C ARG A 362 -21.49 16.85 18.58
N ASN A 363 -22.57 17.50 19.02
CA ASN A 363 -23.33 17.11 20.20
C ASN A 363 -24.17 15.84 19.97
N ASP A 364 -24.78 15.64 18.80
CA ASP A 364 -25.50 14.38 18.50
C ASP A 364 -24.55 13.17 18.49
N SER A 365 -23.36 13.34 17.90
CA SER A 365 -22.37 12.24 17.83
C SER A 365 -21.65 11.96 19.16
N THR A 366 -21.64 12.91 20.11
CA THR A 366 -21.18 12.68 21.49
C THR A 366 -22.29 12.16 22.39
N MET A 367 -23.53 12.65 22.32
CA MET A 367 -24.67 12.09 23.08
C MET A 367 -24.95 10.63 22.70
N ASP A 368 -24.90 10.29 21.40
CA ASP A 368 -25.05 8.89 20.95
C ASP A 368 -23.88 7.98 21.39
N ARG A 369 -22.71 8.57 21.71
CA ARG A 369 -21.52 7.83 22.18
C ARG A 369 -21.45 7.69 23.69
N ASP A 370 -21.89 8.69 24.45
CA ASP A 370 -21.92 8.62 25.91
C ASP A 370 -23.03 7.66 26.37
N ASN A 371 -24.16 7.62 25.65
CA ASN A 371 -25.16 6.56 25.83
C ASN A 371 -24.61 5.16 25.47
N PHE A 372 -23.77 5.05 24.44
CA PHE A 372 -23.10 3.79 24.06
C PHE A 372 -22.11 3.29 25.14
N SER A 373 -21.43 4.21 25.84
CA SER A 373 -20.52 3.87 26.94
C SER A 373 -21.29 3.45 28.21
N ALA A 374 -22.39 4.14 28.53
CA ALA A 374 -23.25 3.83 29.67
C ALA A 374 -24.01 2.50 29.52
N SER A 375 -24.40 2.11 28.30
CA SER A 375 -25.04 0.81 28.03
C SER A 375 -24.06 -0.37 28.13
N HIS A 376 -22.76 -0.16 27.89
CA HIS A 376 -21.75 -1.21 28.04
C HIS A 376 -21.48 -1.54 29.52
N SER A 377 -21.58 -0.56 30.42
CA SER A 377 -21.50 -0.77 31.87
C SER A 377 -22.73 -1.47 32.46
N LEU A 378 -23.90 -1.38 31.82
CA LEU A 378 -25.13 -2.02 32.31
C LEU A 378 -25.26 -3.51 31.94
N ILE A 379 -24.39 -4.03 31.06
CA ILE A 379 -24.36 -5.45 30.66
C ILE A 379 -23.31 -6.25 31.49
N THR A 380 -22.57 -5.58 32.38
CA THR A 380 -21.57 -6.20 33.26
C THR A 380 -21.82 -5.84 34.73
N GLY A 381 -22.89 -6.40 35.31
CA GLY A 381 -23.21 -6.36 36.75
C GLY A 381 -23.83 -7.71 37.19
N PRO A 382 -23.61 -8.15 38.45
CA PRO A 382 -23.40 -9.56 38.77
C PRO A 382 -24.70 -10.33 39.00
N ASN A 383 -24.88 -11.44 38.28
CA ASN A 383 -25.83 -12.49 38.67
C ASN A 383 -25.04 -13.79 38.91
N GLU A 384 -24.43 -13.86 40.08
CA GLU A 384 -24.00 -15.12 40.68
C GLU A 384 -24.42 -15.09 42.15
N LYS A 385 -25.60 -15.67 42.44
CA LYS A 385 -26.01 -16.24 43.74
C LYS A 385 -27.40 -16.88 43.65
N ALA A 386 -27.51 -18.06 44.29
CA ALA A 386 -28.67 -18.94 44.52
C ALA A 386 -29.07 -19.85 43.34
N ALA A 387 -29.22 -21.17 43.47
CA ALA A 387 -29.56 -21.96 44.65
C ALA A 387 -28.96 -23.38 44.62
N VAL A 388 -28.60 -23.86 45.82
CA VAL A 388 -28.66 -25.26 46.26
C VAL A 388 -30.10 -25.57 46.63
#